data_AF-K5B7T3-F1
#
_entry.id   AF-K5B7T3-F1
#
_cell.length_a   1.000
_cell.length_b   1.000
_cell.length_c   1.000
_cell.angle_alpha   90.00
_cell.angle_beta   90.00
_cell.angle_gamma   90.00
#
_symmetry.space_group_name_H-M   'P 1'
#
loop_
_entity.id
_entity.type
_entity.pdbx_description
1 polymer ?
#
loop_
_entity_poly.entity_id
_entity_poly.type
_entity_poly.pdbx_seq_one_letter_code
_entity_poly.pdbx_strand_id
1 'polypeptide(L)' 'MADRKVAIVTGASSGIGFGCATKLAEMGMAVLGTGR' A
#
# COMPACT_ATOMS: atom_id res chain seq x y z
N MET A 1 -3.96 13.15 15.90
CA MET A 1 -3.13 12.38 14.95
C MET A 1 -2.85 13.27 13.75
N ALA A 2 -1.59 13.42 13.35
CA ALA A 2 -1.26 14.15 12.13
C ALA A 2 -1.97 13.47 10.94
N ASP A 3 -2.39 14.28 9.96
CA ASP A 3 -3.14 13.82 8.78
C ASP A 3 -2.25 12.89 7.94
N ARG A 4 -2.35 11.57 8.18
CA ARG A 4 -1.51 10.56 7.52
C ARG A 4 -2.20 10.11 6.25
N LYS A 5 -1.48 10.19 5.12
CA LYS A 5 -1.99 9.65 3.86
C LYS A 5 -2.11 8.13 3.94
N VAL A 6 -3.27 7.62 3.48
CA VAL A 6 -3.61 6.20 3.47
C VAL A 6 -3.80 5.73 2.03
N ALA A 7 -3.31 4.54 1.70
CA ALA A 7 -3.56 3.88 0.43
C ALA A 7 -4.18 2.50 0.63
N ILE A 8 -5.17 2.16 -0.21
CA ILE A 8 -5.71 0.81 -0.33
C ILE A 8 -5.20 0.24 -1.65
N VAL A 9 -4.56 -0.93 -1.60
CA VAL A 9 -3.99 -1.59 -2.78
C VAL A 9 -4.58 -2.99 -2.92
N THR A 10 -5.34 -3.21 -3.99
CA THR A 10 -5.92 -4.53 -4.33
C THR A 10 -4.94 -5.34 -5.19
N GLY A 11 -5.01 -6.67 -5.09
CA GLY A 11 -4.04 -7.54 -5.77
C GLY A 11 -2.63 -7.42 -5.20
N ALA A 12 -2.50 -7.07 -3.92
CA ALA A 12 -1.24 -6.79 -3.26
C ALA A 12 -0.40 -8.03 -2.92
N SER A 13 -0.91 -9.25 -3.15
CA SER A 13 -0.19 -10.50 -2.85
C SER A 13 1.06 -10.72 -3.73
N SER A 14 1.13 -10.13 -4.93
CA SER A 14 2.25 -10.33 -5.87
C SER A 14 2.31 -9.27 -6.98
N GLY A 15 3.38 -9.27 -7.77
CA GLY A 15 3.48 -8.47 -8.99
C GLY A 15 3.37 -6.97 -8.76
N ILE A 16 2.66 -6.28 -9.65
CA ILE A 16 2.55 -4.81 -9.63
C ILE A 16 1.85 -4.32 -8.36
N GLY A 17 0.79 -5.00 -7.91
CA GLY A 17 0.09 -4.61 -6.69
C GLY A 17 1.00 -4.63 -5.46
N PHE A 18 1.83 -5.66 -5.33
CA PHE A 18 2.85 -5.73 -4.27
C PHE A 18 3.89 -4.61 -4.40
N GLY A 19 4.41 -4.37 -5.61
CA GLY A 19 5.37 -3.30 -5.86
C GLY A 19 4.82 -1.90 -5.51
N CYS A 20 3.57 -1.63 -5.88
CA CYS A 20 2.88 -0.38 -5.53
C CYS A 20 2.71 -0.25 -4.01
N ALA A 21 2.24 -1.29 -3.32
CA ALA A 21 2.07 -1.28 -1.87
C ALA A 21 3.39 -0.97 -1.15
N THR A 22 4.48 -1.64 -1.53
CA THR A 22 5.82 -1.40 -0.99
C THR A 22 6.26 0.04 -1.24
N LYS A 23 6.11 0.55 -2.47
CA LYS A 23 6.55 1.91 -2.79
C LYS A 23 5.78 2.98 -2.02
N LEU A 24 4.47 2.80 -1.84
CA LEU A 24 3.63 3.74 -1.08
C LEU A 24 3.99 3.73 0.40
N ALA A 25 4.30 2.56 0.97
CA ALA A 25 4.76 2.43 2.34
C ALA A 25 6.13 3.10 2.56
N GLU A 26 7.08 2.96 1.61
CA GLU A 26 8.37 3.67 1.64
C GLU A 26 8.22 5.19 1.67
N MET A 27 7.18 5.73 1.02
CA MET A 27 6.85 7.16 1.05
C MET A 27 6.15 7.60 2.36
N GLY A 28 6.01 6.70 3.33
CA GLY A 28 5.49 6.98 4.67
C GLY A 28 3.97 6.85 4.83
N MET A 29 3.27 6.41 3.78
CA MET A 29 1.82 6.19 3.83
C MET A 29 1.48 4.97 4.69
N ALA A 30 0.30 4.97 5.31
CA ALA A 30 -0.28 3.73 5.83
C ALA A 30 -0.94 2.98 4.67
N VAL A 31 -0.64 1.69 4.52
CA VAL A 31 -1.10 0.90 3.37
C VAL A 31 -1.93 -0.29 3.85
N LEU A 32 -3.14 -0.43 3.30
CA LEU A 32 -3.99 -1.61 3.42
C LEU A 32 -3.94 -2.40 2.11
N GLY A 33 -3.23 -3.53 2.11
CA GLY A 33 -3.19 -4.45 0.97
C GLY A 33 -4.28 -5.51 1.06
N THR A 34 -4.97 -5.81 -0.04
CA THR A 34 -5.85 -6.98 -0.17
C THR A 34 -5.43 -7.82 -1.37
N GLY A 35 -5.62 -9.13 -1.28
CA GLY A 35 -5.30 -10.06 -2.36
C GLY A 35 -5.81 -11.47 -2.06
N ARG A 36 -5.61 -12.37 -3.02
CA ARG A 36 -5.85 -13.81 -2.84
C ARG A 36 -4.84 -14.43 -1.90
#